data_AF-A0A1E8PYX0-F1
#
_entry.id   AF-A0A1E8PYX0-F1
#
_cell.length_a   1.000
_cell.length_b   1.000
_cell.length_c   1.000
_cell.angle_alpha   90.00
_cell.angle_beta   90.00
_cell.angle_gamma   90.00
#
_symmetry.space_group_name_H-M   'P 1'
#
loop_
_entity.id
_entity.type
_entity.pdbx_description
1 polymer ?
#
loop_
_entity_poly.entity_id
_entity_poly.type
_entity_poly.pdbx_seq_one_letter_code
_entity_poly.pdbx_strand_id
1 'polypeptide(L)' 'MPCAIPILGVVLFLLFGYGTKQKYLGTGEVRTCPRCHNTTQWTKMREFKQFSLFFVPVARWRRRSFEVCGVCGAAVAA' A
#
# COMPACT_ATOMS: atom_id res chain seq x y z
N MET A 1 10.21 -8.03 -2.80
CA MET A 1 11.56 -7.40 -2.72
C MET A 1 11.87 -7.20 -1.25
N PRO A 2 12.44 -8.21 -0.57
CA PRO A 2 12.79 -8.15 0.84
C PRO A 2 14.13 -7.41 1.02
N CYS A 3 14.50 -7.12 2.26
CA CYS A 3 15.81 -6.62 2.69
C CYS A 3 16.12 -5.13 2.45
N ALA A 4 15.63 -4.29 3.37
CA ALA A 4 16.38 -3.14 3.90
C ALA A 4 15.69 -2.66 5.20
N ILE A 5 15.86 -3.41 6.29
CA ILE A 5 15.60 -2.87 7.64
C ILE A 5 16.99 -2.49 8.16
N PRO A 6 17.38 -1.20 8.15
CA PRO A 6 18.73 -0.81 8.54
C PRO A 6 18.91 -1.01 10.05
N ILE A 7 19.82 -1.91 10.38
CA ILE A 7 20.34 -2.29 11.72
C ILE A 7 21.17 -1.18 12.41
N LEU A 8 20.91 0.10 12.10
CA LEU A 8 21.67 1.23 12.64
C LEU A 8 20.75 2.24 13.33
N GLY A 9 20.27 1.89 14.53
CA GLY A 9 19.42 2.78 15.33
C GLY A 9 18.87 2.16 16.62
N VAL A 10 19.59 1.25 17.27
CA VAL A 10 19.06 0.32 18.28
C VAL A 10 18.53 0.99 19.57
N VAL A 11 18.72 2.29 19.79
CA VAL A 11 18.37 2.92 21.08
C VAL A 11 17.01 3.66 21.08
N LEU A 12 16.38 3.94 19.92
CA LEU A 12 15.07 4.64 19.85
C LEU A 12 13.91 3.80 19.28
N PHE A 13 14.11 2.51 19.00
CA PHE A 13 13.13 1.64 18.32
C PHE A 13 12.16 0.88 19.23
N LEU A 14 12.36 0.89 20.56
CA LEU A 14 11.50 0.11 21.46
C LEU A 14 10.14 0.76 21.74
N LEU A 15 10.02 2.07 21.51
CA LEU A 15 8.80 2.80 21.85
C LEU A 15 7.83 2.83 20.67
N PHE A 16 8.26 3.16 19.45
CA PHE A 16 7.35 3.38 18.32
C PHE A 16 7.89 2.88 16.98
N GLY A 17 7.00 2.31 16.17
CA GLY A 17 7.22 1.92 14.78
C GLY A 17 6.17 2.59 13.89
N TYR A 18 6.61 3.19 12.80
CA TYR A 18 5.74 3.82 11.81
C TYR A 18 5.94 3.11 10.46
N GLY A 19 4.87 2.61 9.86
CA GLY A 19 4.94 1.91 8.59
C GLY A 19 3.75 2.21 7.69
N THR A 20 3.96 2.19 6.38
CA THR A 20 2.87 2.09 5.42
C THR A 20 2.58 0.62 5.14
N LYS A 21 1.30 0.26 5.14
CA LYS A 21 0.82 -1.08 4.85
C LYS A 21 -0.11 -0.99 3.66
N GLN A 22 0.11 -1.86 2.68
CA GLN A 22 -0.76 -2.00 1.52
C GLN A 22 -1.63 -3.24 1.71
N LYS A 23 -2.92 -3.11 1.44
CA LYS A 23 -3.89 -4.20 1.47
C LYS A 23 -4.54 -4.31 0.11
N TYR A 24 -4.48 -5.51 -0.45
CA TYR A 24 -5.24 -5.89 -1.62
C TYR A 24 -6.74 -5.86 -1.27
N LEU A 25 -7.52 -5.04 -1.97
CA LEU A 25 -8.97 -4.91 -1.74
C LEU A 25 -9.81 -5.82 -2.63
N GLY A 26 -9.20 -6.41 -3.67
CA GLY A 26 -9.90 -7.25 -4.62
C GLY A 26 -9.76 -6.76 -6.05
N THR A 27 -10.47 -7.43 -6.95
CA THR A 27 -10.73 -6.96 -8.31
C THR A 27 -11.67 -5.76 -8.24
N GLY A 28 -11.23 -4.64 -8.82
CA GLY A 28 -12.01 -3.45 -9.08
C GLY A 28 -12.86 -3.60 -10.33
N GLU A 29 -13.23 -2.45 -10.91
CA GLU A 29 -14.08 -2.44 -12.10
C GLU A 29 -13.28 -2.73 -13.38
N VAL A 30 -13.97 -3.22 -14.41
CA VAL A 30 -13.37 -3.39 -15.74
C VAL A 30 -13.45 -2.07 -16.46
N ARG A 31 -12.30 -1.43 -16.72
CA ARG A 31 -12.22 -0.15 -17.42
C ARG A 31 -11.12 -0.17 -18.47
N THR A 32 -11.33 0.59 -19.54
CA THR A 32 -10.33 0.80 -20.60
C THR A 32 -9.19 1.64 -20.05
N CYS A 33 -7.97 1.12 -20.11
CA CYS A 33 -6.82 1.83 -19.57
C CYS A 33 -6.40 2.99 -20.48
N PRO A 34 -6.22 4.22 -19.97
CA PRO A 34 -5.76 5.35 -20.78
C PRO A 34 -4.30 5.20 -21.24
N ARG A 35 -3.55 4.24 -20.67
CA ARG A 35 -2.13 4.03 -21.00
C ARG A 35 -1.92 2.93 -22.05
N CYS A 36 -2.65 1.81 -21.95
CA CYS A 36 -2.51 0.68 -22.90
C CYS A 36 -3.74 0.47 -23.80
N HIS A 37 -4.78 1.29 -23.65
CA HIS A 37 -6.04 1.22 -24.41
C HIS A 37 -6.75 -0.14 -24.41
N ASN A 38 -6.38 -1.03 -23.48
CA ASN A 38 -6.99 -2.34 -23.35
C ASN A 38 -8.06 -2.31 -22.25
N THR A 39 -9.11 -3.11 -22.43
CA THR A 39 -10.20 -3.28 -21.47
C THR A 39 -9.81 -4.36 -20.48
N THR A 40 -9.47 -3.96 -19.26
CA THR A 40 -8.86 -4.86 -18.27
C THR A 40 -9.55 -4.74 -16.93
N GLN A 41 -9.55 -5.82 -16.16
CA GLN A 41 -9.93 -5.76 -14.75
C GLN A 41 -8.88 -4.96 -13.99
N TRP A 42 -9.29 -3.88 -13.34
CA TRP A 42 -8.40 -3.11 -12.48
C TRP A 42 -8.32 -3.78 -11.11
N THR A 43 -7.17 -3.72 -10.47
CA THR A 43 -6.95 -4.26 -9.13
C THR A 43 -7.05 -3.15 -8.11
N LYS A 44 -7.98 -3.24 -7.16
CA LYS A 44 -8.09 -2.27 -6.06
C LYS A 44 -7.08 -2.59 -4.98
N MET A 45 -6.26 -1.61 -4.64
CA MET A 45 -5.33 -1.65 -3.53
C MET A 45 -5.60 -0.49 -2.59
N ARG A 46 -5.35 -0.69 -1.30
CA ARG A 46 -5.49 0.35 -0.28
C ARG A 46 -4.24 0.40 0.57
N GLU A 47 -3.61 1.55 0.61
CA GLU A 47 -2.53 1.84 1.54
C GLU A 47 -3.08 2.53 2.78
N PHE A 48 -2.55 2.18 3.95
CA PHE A 48 -2.82 2.83 5.21
C PHE A 48 -1.52 3.00 5.99
N LYS A 49 -1.41 4.11 6.71
CA LYS A 49 -0.32 4.34 7.65
C LYS A 49 -0.70 3.72 8.98
N GLN A 50 0.17 2.85 9.49
CA GLN A 50 0.02 2.19 10.77
C GLN A 50 1.14 2.66 11.69
N PHE A 51 0.74 3.15 12.86
CA PHE A 51 1.62 3.44 13.96
C PHE A 51 1.47 2.37 15.03
N SER A 52 2.58 1.72 15.38
CA SER A 52 2.68 0.74 16.45
C SER A 52 3.52 1.32 17.58
N LEU A 53 3.02 1.27 18.81
CA LEU A 53 3.78 1.62 20.01
C LEU A 53 4.00 0.32 20.80
N PHE A 54 5.24 -0.02 21.18
CA PHE A 54 5.53 -1.29 21.86
C PHE A 54 4.91 -2.52 21.18
N PHE A 55 5.00 -2.62 19.85
CA PHE A 55 4.37 -3.68 19.05
C PHE A 55 2.83 -3.70 19.03
N VAL A 56 2.15 -2.84 19.80
CA VAL A 56 0.69 -2.69 19.76
C VAL A 56 0.32 -1.63 18.71
N PRO A 57 -0.46 -1.97 17.66
CA PRO A 57 -0.92 -1.00 16.69
C PRO A 57 -1.96 -0.05 17.30
N VAL A 58 -1.55 1.16 17.68
CA VAL A 58 -2.40 2.13 18.42
C VAL A 58 -3.24 2.99 17.47
N ALA A 59 -2.69 3.33 16.30
CA ALA A 59 -3.34 4.26 15.39
C ALA A 59 -3.14 3.86 13.92
N ARG A 60 -4.22 3.95 13.15
CA ARG A 60 -4.23 3.73 11.70
C ARG A 60 -4.85 4.95 11.01
N TRP A 61 -4.12 5.59 10.11
CA TRP A 61 -4.59 6.79 9.41
C TRP A 61 -4.19 6.83 7.94
N ARG A 62 -4.68 7.83 7.19
CA ARG A 62 -4.42 8.02 5.75
C ARG A 62 -4.74 6.77 4.92
N ARG A 63 -6.01 6.38 4.87
CA ARG A 63 -6.49 5.36 3.91
C ARG A 63 -6.43 5.96 2.50
N ARG A 64 -5.53 5.47 1.65
CA ARG A 64 -5.43 5.84 0.23
C ARG A 64 -5.81 4.63 -0.60
N SER A 65 -6.86 4.74 -1.41
CA SER A 65 -7.24 3.74 -2.41
C SER A 65 -6.62 4.09 -3.76
N PHE A 66 -6.06 3.09 -4.41
CA PHE A 66 -5.56 3.19 -5.78
C PHE A 66 -5.92 1.92 -6.53
N GLU A 67 -6.13 2.09 -7.82
CA GLU A 67 -6.43 1.01 -8.75
C GLU A 67 -5.22 0.79 -9.64
N VAL A 68 -4.83 -0.47 -9.82
CA VAL A 68 -3.69 -0.86 -10.65
C VAL A 68 -4.19 -1.65 -11.85
N CYS A 69 -3.83 -1.23 -13.06
CA CYS A 69 -4.14 -1.97 -14.27
C CYS A 69 -3.40 -3.31 -14.27
N GLY A 70 -4.13 -4.43 -14.41
CA GLY A 70 -3.56 -5.77 -14.41
C GLY A 70 -2.68 -6.10 -15.62
N VAL A 71 -2.69 -5.27 -16.67
CA VAL A 71 -1.90 -5.50 -17.90
C VAL A 71 -0.62 -4.67 -17.91
N CYS A 72 -0.71 -3.35 -17.74
CA CYS A 72 0.44 -2.45 -17.84
C CYS A 72 0.98 -1.98 -16.49
N GLY A 73 0.34 -2.33 -15.36
CA GLY A 73 0.75 -1.89 -14.03
C GLY A 73 0.52 -0.40 -13.76
N ALA A 74 -0.25 0.31 -14.59
CA ALA A 74 -0.60 1.70 -14.33
C ALA A 74 -1.41 1.82 -13.03
N ALA A 75 -0.88 2.55 -12.05
CA ALA A 75 -1.58 2.86 -10.81
C ALA A 75 -2.26 4.23 -10.93
N VAL A 76 -3.57 4.28 -10.69
CA VAL A 76 -4.38 5.49 -10.72
C VAL A 76 -5.08 5.64 -9.37
N ALA A 77 -5.21 6.87 -8.87
CA ALA A 77 -5.99 7.12 -7.67
C ALA A 77 -7.46 6.78 -7.95
N ALA A 78 -8.06 5.98 -7.08
CA ALA A 78 -9.47 5.57 -7.18
C ALA A 78 -10.40 6.69 -6.69
#